data_AF-A0A832CSG5-F1
#
_entry.id   AF-A0A832CSG5-F1
#
_cell.length_a   1.000
_cell.length_b   1.000
_cell.length_c   1.000
_cell.angle_alpha   90.00
_cell.angle_beta   90.00
_cell.angle_gamma   90.00
#
_symmetry.space_group_name_H-M   'P 1'
#
loop_
_entity.id
_entity.type
_entity.pdbx_description
1 polymer ?
#
loop_
_entity_poly.entity_id
_entity_poly.type
_entity_poly.pdbx_seq_one_letter_code
_entity_poly.pdbx_strand_id
1 'polypeptide(L)'
;MTTKPTTSELELEQRELPGRIRAAVAAGDAKTVQQLQQRLDSLPLEIRVARTMQLQGQIDELERRRTEVAARLPGLKTAEQQAFERMKAAEKDHLAAQQAYVRSSNELHSLASRIGQLRVQLDQVLGEATAVGPVVRSAWQQH
;
A
#
# COMPACT_ATOMS: atom_id res chain seq x y z
N MET A 1 -35.84 21.84 21.14
CA MET A 1 -34.61 22.47 20.62
C MET A 1 -34.90 22.97 19.22
N THR A 2 -35.00 24.29 19.03
CA THR A 2 -35.14 24.88 17.69
C THR A 2 -33.79 24.82 16.99
N THR A 3 -33.68 24.00 15.96
CA THR A 3 -32.50 23.95 15.09
C THR A 3 -32.33 25.32 14.42
N LYS A 4 -31.15 25.92 14.54
CA LYS A 4 -30.84 27.15 13.82
C LYS A 4 -30.93 26.89 12.32
N PRO A 5 -31.51 27.82 11.53
CA PRO A 5 -31.66 27.64 10.10
C PRO A 5 -30.29 27.47 9.43
N THR A 6 -30.23 26.61 8.42
CA THR A 6 -28.99 26.38 7.67
C THR A 6 -28.71 27.55 6.72
N THR A 7 -27.44 27.72 6.32
CA THR A 7 -27.06 28.71 5.31
C THR A 7 -27.92 28.60 4.05
N SER A 8 -28.20 27.37 3.60
CA SER A 8 -29.02 27.10 2.41
C SER A 8 -30.48 27.49 2.58
N GLU A 9 -31.06 27.30 3.77
CA GLU A 9 -32.43 27.73 4.08
C GLU A 9 -32.55 29.27 4.05
N LEU A 10 -31.58 29.98 4.63
CA LEU A 10 -31.57 31.45 4.66
C LEU A 10 -31.36 32.05 3.26
N GLU A 11 -30.51 31.42 2.43
CA GLU A 11 -30.30 31.83 1.04
C GLU A 11 -31.53 31.60 0.16
N LEU A 12 -32.27 30.51 0.40
CA LEU A 12 -33.54 30.27 -0.26
C LEU A 12 -34.57 31.32 0.13
N GLU A 13 -34.69 31.62 1.43
CA GLU A 13 -35.60 32.65 1.95
C GLU A 13 -35.29 34.03 1.33
N GLN A 14 -34.01 34.40 1.22
CA GLN A 14 -33.58 35.66 0.60
C GLN A 14 -34.02 35.77 -0.87
N ARG A 15 -34.05 34.65 -1.62
CA ARG A 15 -34.47 34.63 -3.02
C ARG A 15 -35.98 34.75 -3.17
N GLU A 16 -36.75 34.19 -2.25
CA GLU A 16 -38.22 34.14 -2.33
C GLU A 16 -38.91 35.40 -1.81
N LEU A 17 -38.32 36.08 -0.82
CA LEU A 17 -38.91 37.26 -0.19
C LEU A 17 -39.29 38.40 -1.16
N PRO A 18 -38.47 38.77 -2.16
CA PRO A 18 -38.86 39.79 -3.13
C PRO A 18 -40.14 39.45 -3.89
N GLY A 19 -40.39 38.16 -4.17
CA GLY A 19 -41.64 37.70 -4.79
C GLY A 19 -42.83 37.85 -3.85
N ARG A 20 -42.66 37.49 -2.58
CA ARG A 20 -43.68 37.62 -1.53
C ARG A 20 -44.04 39.09 -1.25
N ILE A 21 -43.05 39.98 -1.25
CA ILE A 21 -43.25 41.43 -1.11
C ILE A 21 -44.11 41.96 -2.25
N ARG A 22 -43.80 41.61 -3.51
CA ARG A 22 -44.62 42.04 -4.67
C ARG A 22 -46.06 41.55 -4.57
N ALA A 23 -46.29 40.32 -4.12
CA ALA A 23 -47.63 39.79 -3.92
C ALA A 23 -48.40 40.54 -2.81
N ALA A 24 -47.73 40.87 -1.70
CA ALA A 24 -48.33 41.64 -0.61
C ALA A 24 -48.65 43.09 -1.00
N VAL A 25 -47.79 43.72 -1.83
CA VAL A 25 -48.06 45.04 -2.43
C VAL A 25 -49.29 44.99 -3.33
N ALA A 26 -49.40 43.98 -4.21
CA ALA A 26 -50.56 43.82 -5.09
C ALA A 26 -51.87 43.57 -4.31
N ALA A 27 -51.78 42.93 -3.14
CA ALA A 27 -52.91 42.70 -2.24
C ALA A 27 -53.26 43.92 -1.35
N GLY A 28 -52.47 44.99 -1.38
CA GLY A 28 -52.68 46.19 -0.54
C GLY A 28 -52.36 45.99 0.95
N ASP A 29 -51.67 44.91 1.33
CA ASP A 29 -51.35 44.61 2.74
C ASP A 29 -50.03 45.26 3.16
N ALA A 30 -50.12 46.54 3.56
CA ALA A 30 -48.98 47.34 3.98
C ALA A 30 -48.23 46.76 5.20
N LYS A 31 -48.94 46.09 6.11
CA LYS A 31 -48.33 45.49 7.32
C LYS A 31 -47.45 44.32 6.92
N THR A 32 -47.95 43.44 6.06
CA THR A 32 -47.17 42.30 5.56
C THR A 32 -45.98 42.77 4.72
N VAL A 33 -46.14 43.81 3.90
CA VAL A 33 -45.02 44.42 3.17
C VAL A 33 -43.93 44.90 4.13
N GLN A 34 -44.28 45.66 5.16
CA GLN A 34 -43.30 46.16 6.15
C GLN A 34 -42.56 45.02 6.86
N GLN A 35 -43.28 43.96 7.27
CA GLN A 35 -42.68 42.79 7.93
C GLN A 35 -41.71 42.04 7.00
N LEU A 36 -42.09 41.82 5.74
CA LEU A 36 -41.25 41.14 4.77
C LEU A 36 -40.01 41.97 4.39
N GLN A 37 -40.13 43.30 4.34
CA GLN A 37 -39.01 44.22 4.11
C GLN A 37 -38.00 44.13 5.26
N GLN A 38 -38.46 44.20 6.51
CA GLN A 38 -37.61 44.05 7.69
C GLN A 38 -36.90 42.69 7.72
N ARG A 39 -37.60 41.62 7.30
CA ARG A 39 -36.99 40.29 7.19
C ARG A 39 -35.88 40.27 6.13
N LEU A 40 -36.14 40.84 4.95
CA LEU A 40 -35.16 40.92 3.88
C LEU A 40 -33.90 41.70 4.29
N ASP A 41 -34.05 42.76 5.09
CA ASP A 41 -32.94 43.56 5.61
C ASP A 41 -32.10 42.81 6.65
N SER A 42 -32.72 41.92 7.44
CA SER A 42 -32.05 41.12 8.48
C SER A 42 -31.26 39.91 7.93
N LEU A 43 -31.73 39.33 6.82
CA LEU A 43 -31.19 38.08 6.26
C LEU A 43 -29.70 38.12 5.88
N PRO A 44 -29.15 39.19 5.27
CA PRO A 44 -27.73 39.23 4.93
C PRO A 44 -26.82 39.01 6.13
N LEU A 45 -27.19 39.51 7.30
CA LEU A 45 -26.42 39.31 8.52
C LEU A 45 -26.55 37.87 9.03
N GLU A 46 -27.76 37.30 9.03
CA GLU A 46 -27.99 35.91 9.42
C GLU A 46 -27.24 34.92 8.54
N ILE A 47 -27.25 35.13 7.21
CA ILE A 47 -26.49 34.32 6.25
C ILE A 47 -24.99 34.40 6.55
N ARG A 48 -24.46 35.60 6.83
CA ARG A 48 -23.04 35.77 7.20
C ARG A 48 -22.70 35.01 8.47
N VAL A 49 -23.51 35.13 9.51
CA VAL A 49 -23.30 34.41 10.78
C VAL A 49 -23.35 32.89 10.57
N ALA A 50 -24.34 32.40 9.82
CA ALA A 50 -24.47 30.97 9.51
C ALA A 50 -23.25 30.45 8.74
N ARG A 51 -22.77 31.18 7.72
CA ARG A 51 -21.56 30.85 6.97
C ARG A 51 -20.31 30.86 7.85
N THR A 52 -20.14 31.86 8.70
CA THR A 52 -19.00 31.93 9.63
C THR A 52 -18.99 30.74 10.59
N MET A 53 -20.14 30.39 11.17
CA MET A 53 -20.24 29.22 12.04
C MET A 53 -19.94 27.92 11.30
N GLN A 54 -20.43 27.77 10.07
CA GLN A 54 -20.16 26.62 9.22
C GLN A 54 -18.66 26.50 8.91
N LEU A 55 -18.01 27.60 8.53
CA LEU A 55 -16.57 27.62 8.24
C LEU A 55 -15.75 27.31 9.50
N GLN A 56 -16.12 27.86 10.65
CA GLN A 56 -15.44 27.57 11.91
C GLN A 56 -15.50 26.08 12.24
N GLY A 57 -16.69 25.45 12.13
CA GLY A 57 -16.82 24.01 12.34
C GLY A 57 -16.00 23.16 11.37
N GLN A 58 -15.85 23.61 10.12
CA GLN A 58 -14.96 22.96 9.15
C GLN A 58 -13.48 23.11 9.51
N ILE A 59 -13.07 24.29 9.99
CA ILE A 59 -11.71 24.55 10.47
C ILE A 59 -11.40 23.63 11.66
N ASP A 60 -12.27 23.59 12.66
CA ASP A 60 -12.06 22.80 13.89
C ASP A 60 -11.90 21.29 13.56
N GLU A 61 -12.71 20.76 12.64
CA GLU A 61 -12.59 19.36 12.20
C GLU A 61 -11.30 19.10 11.43
N LEU A 62 -10.87 20.03 10.56
CA LEU A 62 -9.60 19.91 9.84
C LEU A 62 -8.39 20.00 10.78
N GLU A 63 -8.43 20.87 11.80
CA GLU A 63 -7.39 20.98 12.82
C GLU A 63 -7.29 19.70 13.67
N ARG A 64 -8.43 19.12 14.03
CA ARG A 64 -8.49 17.82 14.72
C ARG A 64 -7.84 16.72 13.89
N ARG A 65 -8.25 16.60 12.61
CA ARG A 65 -7.65 15.62 11.68
C ARG A 65 -6.16 15.82 11.47
N ARG A 66 -5.71 17.08 11.32
CA ARG A 66 -4.29 17.40 11.21
C ARG A 66 -3.51 16.89 12.41
N THR A 67 -4.05 17.07 13.62
CA THR A 67 -3.43 16.62 14.86
C THR A 67 -3.36 15.10 14.94
N GLU A 68 -4.45 14.41 14.60
CA GLU A 68 -4.49 12.94 14.55
C GLU A 68 -3.49 12.36 13.55
N VAL A 69 -3.37 12.96 12.35
CA VAL A 69 -2.41 12.52 11.34
C VAL A 69 -0.97 12.80 11.81
N ALA A 70 -0.71 13.97 12.36
CA ALA A 70 0.62 14.33 12.88
C ALA A 70 1.08 13.37 13.99
N ALA A 71 0.17 12.92 14.85
CA ALA A 71 0.46 11.93 15.89
C ALA A 71 0.80 10.53 15.33
N ARG A 72 0.24 10.15 14.17
CA ARG A 72 0.48 8.85 13.52
C ARG A 72 1.78 8.78 12.72
N LEU A 73 2.23 9.90 12.18
CA LEU A 73 3.41 9.96 11.30
C LEU A 73 4.69 9.36 11.90
N PRO A 74 5.08 9.64 13.16
CA PRO A 74 6.29 9.06 13.74
C PRO A 74 6.24 7.52 13.82
N GLY A 75 5.08 6.97 14.14
CA GLY A 75 4.86 5.52 14.20
C GLY A 75 5.02 4.87 12.82
N LEU A 76 4.44 5.47 11.78
CA LEU A 76 4.58 5.00 10.41
C LEU A 76 6.02 5.07 9.92
N LYS A 77 6.73 6.17 10.19
CA LYS A 77 8.15 6.33 9.83
C LYS A 77 9.03 5.28 10.51
N THR A 78 8.77 4.99 11.77
CA THR A 78 9.50 3.97 12.52
C THR A 78 9.22 2.57 11.95
N ALA A 79 7.95 2.27 11.64
CA ALA A 79 7.57 0.99 11.04
C ALA A 79 8.21 0.79 9.66
N GLU A 80 8.24 1.83 8.83
CA GLU A 80 8.91 1.82 7.52
C GLU A 80 10.41 1.52 7.65
N GLN A 81 11.10 2.21 8.57
CA GLN A 81 12.52 1.97 8.82
C GLN A 81 12.79 0.54 9.28
N GLN A 82 11.97 0.00 10.19
CA GLN A 82 12.10 -1.38 10.64
C GLN A 82 11.87 -2.39 9.51
N ALA A 83 10.89 -2.14 8.64
CA ALA A 83 10.64 -2.98 7.47
C ALA A 83 11.83 -2.97 6.50
N PHE A 84 12.41 -1.80 6.27
CA PHE A 84 13.59 -1.64 5.41
C PHE A 84 14.82 -2.37 5.95
N GLU A 85 15.09 -2.29 7.25
CA GLU A 85 16.21 -3.01 7.87
C GLU A 85 16.02 -4.54 7.81
N ARG A 86 14.79 -5.03 8.00
CA ARG A 86 14.48 -6.46 7.83
C ARG A 86 14.71 -6.92 6.38
N MET A 87 14.31 -6.11 5.41
CA MET A 87 14.53 -6.40 4.00
C MET A 87 16.02 -6.50 3.67
N LYS A 88 16.84 -5.55 4.15
CA LYS A 88 18.29 -5.60 3.98
C LYS A 88 18.93 -6.83 4.60
N ALA A 89 18.50 -7.21 5.80
CA ALA A 89 19.00 -8.43 6.46
C ALA A 89 18.65 -9.67 5.62
N ALA A 90 17.40 -9.78 5.16
CA ALA A 90 16.96 -10.89 4.32
C ALA A 90 17.71 -10.97 2.98
N GLU A 91 18.02 -9.82 2.36
CA GLU A 91 18.81 -9.76 1.12
C GLU A 91 20.24 -10.27 1.35
N LYS A 92 20.87 -9.87 2.47
CA LYS A 92 22.21 -10.36 2.83
C LYS A 92 22.21 -11.87 3.05
N ASP A 93 21.22 -12.40 3.76
CA ASP A 93 21.10 -13.84 4.02
C ASP A 93 20.84 -14.61 2.72
N HIS A 94 20.03 -14.07 1.82
CA HIS A 94 19.79 -14.65 0.49
C HIS A 94 21.08 -14.75 -0.33
N LEU A 95 21.88 -13.69 -0.38
CA LEU A 95 23.15 -13.68 -1.09
C LEU A 95 24.14 -14.70 -0.50
N ALA A 96 24.19 -14.82 0.83
CA ALA A 96 25.03 -15.81 1.49
C ALA A 96 24.60 -17.25 1.15
N ALA A 97 23.29 -17.51 1.15
CA ALA A 97 22.73 -18.80 0.76
C ALA A 97 23.01 -19.11 -0.72
N GLN A 98 22.87 -18.14 -1.61
CA GLN A 98 23.17 -18.29 -3.03
C GLN A 98 24.65 -18.62 -3.27
N GLN A 99 25.56 -17.95 -2.58
CA GLN A 99 27.00 -18.24 -2.67
C GLN A 99 27.33 -19.64 -2.13
N ALA A 100 26.71 -20.05 -1.02
CA ALA A 100 26.86 -21.41 -0.50
C ALA A 100 26.36 -22.45 -1.52
N TYR A 101 25.18 -22.23 -2.11
CA TYR A 101 24.63 -23.10 -3.14
C TYR A 101 25.56 -23.25 -4.35
N VAL A 102 26.08 -22.14 -4.89
CA VAL A 102 27.00 -22.17 -6.03
C VAL A 102 28.28 -22.94 -5.69
N ARG A 103 28.85 -22.73 -4.50
CA ARG A 103 30.04 -23.49 -4.05
C ARG A 103 29.76 -24.98 -3.99
N SER A 104 28.68 -25.39 -3.30
CA SER A 104 28.31 -26.81 -3.19
C SER A 104 27.98 -27.43 -4.55
N SER A 105 27.35 -26.68 -5.46
CA SER A 105 27.09 -27.14 -6.83
C SER A 105 28.39 -27.39 -7.60
N ASN A 106 29.38 -26.51 -7.49
CA ASN A 106 30.68 -26.68 -8.14
C ASN A 106 31.46 -27.85 -7.55
N GLU A 107 31.44 -28.01 -6.22
CA GLU A 107 32.03 -29.18 -5.53
C GLU A 107 31.40 -30.49 -6.02
N LEU A 108 30.07 -30.54 -6.11
CA LEU A 108 29.37 -31.71 -6.64
C LEU A 108 29.78 -32.04 -8.07
N HIS A 109 29.90 -31.03 -8.94
CA HIS A 109 30.36 -31.22 -10.31
C HIS A 109 31.81 -31.74 -10.40
N SER A 110 32.70 -31.20 -9.55
CA SER A 110 34.08 -31.65 -9.44
C SER A 110 34.16 -33.12 -8.97
N LEU A 111 33.41 -33.48 -7.93
CA LEU A 111 33.34 -34.84 -7.41
C LEU A 111 32.80 -35.82 -8.46
N ALA A 112 31.72 -35.46 -9.17
CA ALA A 112 31.16 -36.27 -10.25
C ALA A 112 32.20 -36.55 -11.35
N SER A 113 32.95 -35.51 -11.75
CA SER A 113 34.03 -35.63 -12.73
C SER A 113 35.14 -36.57 -12.24
N ARG A 114 35.57 -36.42 -10.99
CA ARG A 114 36.61 -37.26 -10.39
C ARG A 114 36.18 -38.72 -10.27
N ILE A 115 34.94 -38.97 -9.86
CA ILE A 115 34.36 -40.31 -9.82
C ILE A 115 34.36 -40.92 -11.23
N GLY A 116 33.96 -40.15 -12.26
CA GLY A 116 34.02 -40.61 -13.65
C GLY A 116 35.42 -41.03 -14.09
N GLN A 117 36.43 -40.21 -13.81
CA GLN A 117 37.84 -40.53 -14.10
C GLN A 117 38.30 -41.81 -13.39
N LEU A 118 37.98 -41.94 -12.09
CA LEU A 118 38.37 -43.12 -11.31
C LEU A 118 37.71 -44.40 -11.81
N ARG A 119 36.46 -44.33 -12.29
CA ARG A 119 35.79 -45.47 -12.93
C ARG A 119 36.49 -45.91 -14.21
N VAL A 120 36.86 -44.96 -15.08
CA VAL A 120 37.62 -45.27 -16.30
C VAL A 120 38.97 -45.91 -15.97
N GLN A 121 39.69 -45.38 -14.97
CA GLN A 121 40.95 -45.96 -14.52
C GLN A 121 40.78 -47.38 -13.95
N LEU A 122 39.71 -47.62 -13.17
CA LEU A 122 39.39 -48.94 -12.66
C LEU A 122 39.15 -49.93 -13.81
N ASP A 123 38.35 -49.55 -14.80
CA ASP A 123 38.06 -50.40 -15.96
C ASP A 123 39.32 -50.71 -16.78
N GLN A 124 40.24 -49.76 -16.93
CA GLN A 124 41.54 -49.96 -17.59
C GLN A 124 42.38 -51.01 -16.87
N VAL A 125 42.55 -50.87 -15.54
CA VAL A 125 43.32 -51.81 -14.72
C VAL A 125 42.71 -53.21 -14.76
N LEU A 126 41.38 -53.31 -14.69
CA LEU A 126 40.69 -54.60 -14.80
C LEU A 126 40.86 -55.22 -16.20
N GLY A 127 40.78 -54.41 -17.27
CA GLY A 127 41.03 -54.84 -18.64
C GLY A 127 42.45 -55.39 -18.82
N GLU A 128 43.46 -54.69 -18.32
CA GLU A 128 44.86 -55.15 -18.33
C GLU A 128 45.05 -56.45 -17.53
N ALA A 129 44.44 -56.57 -16.35
CA ALA A 129 44.49 -57.80 -15.55
C ALA A 129 43.85 -59.01 -16.28
N THR A 130 42.79 -58.78 -17.06
CA THR A 130 42.18 -59.85 -17.89
C THR A 130 42.97 -60.17 -19.15
N ALA A 131 43.77 -59.23 -19.68
CA ALA A 131 44.63 -59.45 -20.84
C ALA A 131 45.92 -60.22 -20.52
N VAL A 132 46.37 -60.19 -19.25
CA VAL A 132 47.60 -60.85 -18.76
C VAL A 132 47.31 -62.17 -18.01
N GLY A 133 46.04 -62.59 -17.92
CA GLY A 133 45.69 -63.91 -17.39
C GLY A 133 46.32 -65.05 -18.21
N PRO A 134 46.87 -66.10 -17.59
CA PRO A 134 47.55 -67.16 -18.31
C PRO A 134 46.57 -67.85 -19.27
N VAL A 135 46.98 -68.01 -20.53
CA VAL A 135 46.37 -68.99 -21.42
C VAL A 135 46.65 -70.36 -20.82
N VAL A 136 45.77 -70.82 -19.93
CA VAL A 136 45.70 -72.24 -19.55
C VAL A 136 45.15 -72.94 -20.78
N ARG A 137 46.04 -73.32 -21.71
CA ARG A 137 45.73 -74.40 -22.65
C ARG A 137 45.52 -75.63 -21.79
N SER A 138 44.27 -76.04 -21.65
CA SER A 138 43.92 -77.31 -21.03
C SER A 138 44.74 -78.42 -21.70
N ALA A 139 45.33 -79.31 -20.89
CA ALA A 139 46.19 -80.42 -21.32
C ALA A 139 45.49 -81.50 -22.18
N TRP A 140 44.32 -81.20 -22.73
CA TRP A 140 43.48 -82.09 -23.54
C TRP A 140 43.49 -81.73 -25.04
N GLN A 141 44.38 -80.82 -25.48
CA GLN A 141 44.49 -80.41 -26.89
C GLN A 141 45.82 -80.83 -27.57
N GLN A 142 46.57 -81.75 -26.97
CA GLN A 142 47.69 -82.40 -27.66
C GLN A 142 47.63 -83.91 -27.42
N HIS A 143 46.84 -84.59 -28.27
CA HIS A 143 46.75 -86.04 -28.48
C HIS A 143 46.37 -86.93 -27.29
#